data_AF-A0A9E2B4P2-F1
#
_entry.id   AF-A0A9E2B4P2-F1
#
_cell.length_a   1.000
_cell.length_b   1.000
_cell.length_c   1.000
_cell.angle_alpha   90.00
_cell.angle_beta   90.00
_cell.angle_gamma   90.00
#
_symmetry.space_group_name_H-M   'P 1'
#
loop_
_entity.id
_entity.type
_entity.pdbx_description
1 polymer ?
#
loop_
_entity_poly.entity_id
_entity_poly.type
_entity_poly.pdbx_seq_one_letter_code
_entity_poly.pdbx_strand_id
1 'polypeptide(L)'
;MSNTLDDHLVALKADRLRPGMYVAALDRLWLHTPFPPGGFFVRDESQIERIGRYCSYVYVDPHRSEETLDAVIPFEPLPATLLAPRVSSLSIEEELPWAKQALIAFRATVKTMIRDVRNGKLPEMVALNTSLIPIVE
;
A
#
# COMPACT_ATOMS: atom_id res chain seq x y z
N MET A 1 6.92 -29.69 3.16
CA MET A 1 8.00 -29.34 4.09
C MET A 1 7.92 -27.85 4.29
N SER A 2 7.02 -27.42 5.17
CA SER A 2 6.67 -26.01 5.35
C SER A 2 7.68 -25.37 6.30
N ASN A 3 8.37 -24.35 5.83
CA ASN A 3 9.48 -23.70 6.53
C ASN A 3 8.92 -22.84 7.67
N THR A 4 9.03 -23.31 8.91
CA THR A 4 8.60 -22.60 10.14
C THR A 4 9.60 -21.53 10.60
N LEU A 5 10.44 -21.02 9.70
CA LEU A 5 11.51 -20.07 10.04
C LEU A 5 11.06 -18.60 9.99
N ASP A 6 9.86 -18.31 9.51
CA ASP A 6 9.34 -16.93 9.39
C ASP A 6 8.50 -16.49 10.61
N ASP A 7 8.17 -17.39 11.54
CA ASP A 7 7.18 -17.13 12.61
C ASP A 7 7.75 -16.28 13.76
N HIS A 8 9.06 -16.09 13.83
CA HIS A 8 9.73 -15.34 14.89
C HIS A 8 10.40 -14.04 14.42
N LEU A 9 10.25 -13.65 13.16
CA LEU A 9 10.86 -12.43 12.65
C LEU A 9 10.11 -11.17 13.12
N VAL A 10 10.84 -10.23 13.71
CA VAL A 10 10.30 -8.96 14.19
C VAL A 10 10.67 -7.85 13.22
N ALA A 11 9.67 -7.14 12.70
CA ALA A 11 9.89 -5.96 11.86
C ALA A 11 10.29 -4.76 12.73
N LEU A 12 11.46 -4.19 12.47
CA LEU A 12 11.99 -3.02 13.15
C LEU A 12 12.31 -1.92 12.13
N LYS A 13 12.17 -0.67 12.57
CA LYS A 13 12.66 0.48 11.82
C LYS A 13 14.18 0.45 11.79
N ALA A 14 14.79 0.80 10.66
CA ALA A 14 16.25 0.81 10.54
C ALA A 14 16.95 1.63 11.63
N ASP A 15 16.36 2.76 12.05
CA ASP A 15 16.89 3.64 13.11
C ASP A 15 16.84 3.03 14.52
N ARG A 16 16.11 1.93 14.71
CA ARG A 16 16.02 1.21 16.00
C ARG A 16 16.90 -0.04 16.05
N LEU A 17 17.62 -0.31 14.97
CA LEU A 17 18.57 -1.40 14.89
C LEU A 17 19.76 -1.08 15.81
N ARG A 18 20.33 -2.10 16.43
CA ARG A 18 21.52 -1.98 17.28
C ARG A 18 22.58 -3.01 16.89
N PRO A 19 23.86 -2.73 17.18
CA PRO A 19 24.93 -3.71 17.03
C PRO A 19 24.63 -4.98 17.84
N GLY A 20 24.81 -6.15 17.25
CA GLY A 20 24.48 -7.46 17.85
C GLY A 20 23.13 -8.05 17.39
N MET A 21 22.31 -7.29 16.67
CA MET A 21 21.07 -7.78 16.06
C MET A 21 21.34 -8.58 14.77
N TYR A 22 20.56 -9.66 14.54
CA TYR A 22 20.62 -10.45 13.30
C TYR A 22 19.50 -10.02 12.33
N VAL A 23 19.87 -9.41 11.20
CA VAL A 23 18.91 -9.05 10.15
C VAL A 23 18.71 -10.26 9.23
N ALA A 24 17.51 -10.83 9.23
CA ALA A 24 17.14 -11.96 8.39
C ALA A 24 16.61 -11.53 7.01
N ALA A 25 15.89 -10.40 6.95
CA ALA A 25 15.37 -9.85 5.70
C ALA A 25 15.35 -8.32 5.67
N LEU A 26 15.38 -7.76 4.47
CA LEU A 26 15.34 -6.33 4.19
C LEU A 26 14.06 -5.99 3.41
N ASP A 27 13.56 -4.77 3.57
CA ASP A 27 12.45 -4.22 2.79
C ASP A 27 12.78 -4.09 1.29
N ARG A 28 14.08 -4.09 0.93
CA ARG A 28 14.55 -4.07 -0.47
C ARG A 28 15.15 -5.41 -0.89
N LEU A 29 15.03 -5.69 -2.18
CA LEU A 29 15.73 -6.81 -2.82
C LEU A 29 17.23 -6.73 -2.56
N TRP A 30 17.81 -7.84 -2.12
CA TRP A 30 19.24 -7.97 -1.79
C TRP A 30 20.15 -7.49 -2.93
N LEU A 31 19.81 -7.76 -4.19
CA LEU A 31 20.58 -7.32 -5.37
C LEU A 31 20.75 -5.80 -5.49
N HIS A 32 19.86 -5.01 -4.88
CA HIS A 32 19.93 -3.55 -4.92
C HIS A 32 20.63 -2.96 -3.69
N THR A 33 21.20 -3.78 -2.82
CA THR A 33 21.84 -3.34 -1.58
C THR A 33 23.25 -3.90 -1.46
N PRO A 34 24.19 -3.19 -0.81
CA PRO A 34 25.57 -3.66 -0.62
C PRO A 34 25.67 -4.67 0.54
N PHE A 35 24.66 -5.51 0.75
CA PHE A 35 24.60 -6.46 1.86
C PHE A 35 24.64 -7.91 1.37
N PRO A 36 25.21 -8.84 2.17
CA PRO A 36 25.24 -10.25 1.81
C PRO A 36 23.83 -10.85 1.72
N PRO A 37 23.50 -11.61 0.67
CA PRO A 37 22.22 -12.30 0.58
C PRO A 37 22.10 -13.37 1.69
N GLY A 38 20.92 -13.51 2.28
CA GLY A 38 20.63 -14.56 3.28
C GLY A 38 20.76 -14.15 4.75
N GLY A 39 20.88 -12.84 5.02
CA GLY A 39 20.91 -12.30 6.38
C GLY A 39 22.32 -12.12 6.94
N PHE A 40 22.47 -11.18 7.86
CA PHE A 40 23.75 -10.81 8.45
C PHE A 40 23.60 -10.19 9.84
N PHE A 41 24.67 -10.27 10.62
CA PHE A 41 24.78 -9.59 11.91
C PHE A 41 25.19 -8.13 11.73
N VAL A 42 24.54 -7.26 12.49
CA VAL A 42 24.91 -5.85 12.59
C VAL A 42 26.10 -5.75 13.54
N ARG A 43 27.24 -5.29 13.05
CA ARG A 43 28.48 -5.22 13.84
C ARG A 43 28.71 -3.85 14.46
N ASP A 44 28.34 -2.79 13.74
CA ASP A 44 28.71 -1.43 14.07
C ASP A 44 27.57 -0.45 13.74
N GLU A 45 27.56 0.70 14.43
CA GLU A 45 26.60 1.78 14.20
C GLU A 45 26.67 2.34 12.76
N SER A 46 27.87 2.37 12.17
CA SER A 46 28.06 2.79 10.78
C SER A 46 27.31 1.90 9.78
N GLN A 47 27.12 0.62 10.11
CA GLN A 47 26.36 -0.32 9.30
C GLN A 47 24.86 -0.01 9.39
N ILE A 48 24.38 0.39 10.57
CA ILE A 48 22.98 0.80 10.79
C ILE A 48 22.66 2.04 9.97
N GLU A 49 23.53 3.06 10.01
CA GLU A 49 23.35 4.27 9.19
C GLU A 49 23.28 3.90 7.69
N ARG A 50 24.15 2.99 7.25
CA ARG A 50 24.13 2.52 5.86
C ARG A 50 22.83 1.78 5.53
N ILE A 51 22.32 0.93 6.43
CA ILE A 51 21.04 0.24 6.26
C ILE A 51 19.90 1.26 6.17
N GLY A 52 19.86 2.26 7.05
CA GLY A 52 18.83 3.31 7.04
C GLY A 52 18.78 4.14 5.76
N ARG A 53 19.92 4.30 5.06
CA ARG A 53 19.95 4.96 3.74
C ARG A 53 19.27 4.15 2.64
N TYR A 54 19.27 2.82 2.74
CA TYR A 54 18.71 1.93 1.72
C TYR A 54 17.33 1.41 2.10
N CYS A 55 17.08 1.10 3.37
CA CYS A 55 15.87 0.42 3.84
C CYS A 55 15.21 1.21 4.97
N SER A 56 13.88 1.37 4.90
CA SER A 56 13.11 1.98 5.99
C SER A 56 12.84 0.99 7.12
N TYR A 57 12.63 -0.28 6.76
CA TYR A 57 12.32 -1.37 7.68
C TYR A 57 13.22 -2.58 7.41
N VAL A 58 13.52 -3.32 8.48
CA VAL A 58 14.30 -4.55 8.46
C VAL A 58 13.66 -5.60 9.37
N TYR A 59 13.83 -6.86 9.00
CA TYR A 59 13.30 -7.99 9.75
C TYR A 59 14.44 -8.65 10.53
N VAL A 60 14.31 -8.63 11.86
CA VAL A 60 15.33 -9.12 12.79
C VAL A 60 14.88 -10.44 13.39
N ASP A 61 15.82 -11.37 13.55
CA ASP A 61 15.61 -12.64 14.23
C ASP A 61 16.04 -12.53 15.72
N PRO A 62 15.09 -12.47 16.67
CA PRO A 62 15.37 -12.39 18.10
C PRO A 62 16.07 -13.63 18.68
N HIS A 63 15.90 -14.81 18.06
CA HIS A 63 16.52 -16.05 18.55
C HIS A 63 18.00 -16.13 18.19
N ARG A 64 18.40 -15.40 17.14
CA ARG A 64 19.79 -15.35 16.67
C ARG A 64 20.52 -14.09 17.11
N SER A 65 19.83 -13.05 17.56
CA SER A 65 20.45 -11.82 18.08
C SER A 65 21.09 -12.04 19.44
N GLU A 66 22.30 -11.50 19.64
CA GLU A 66 23.02 -11.55 20.92
C GLU A 66 22.52 -10.49 21.91
N GLU A 67 21.91 -9.41 21.42
CA GLU A 67 21.25 -8.39 22.25
C GLU A 67 19.78 -8.75 22.45
N THR A 68 19.32 -8.78 23.71
CA THR A 68 17.89 -8.88 24.02
C THR A 68 17.18 -7.67 23.45
N LEU A 69 16.22 -7.91 22.55
CA LEU A 69 15.32 -6.88 22.03
C LEU A 69 14.35 -6.41 23.14
N ASP A 70 14.88 -5.79 24.20
CA ASP A 70 14.10 -5.21 25.31
C ASP A 70 13.33 -3.95 24.90
N ALA A 71 13.44 -3.55 23.63
CA ALA A 71 12.68 -2.47 23.02
C ALA A 71 11.80 -3.01 21.88
N VAL A 72 10.92 -3.95 22.22
CA VAL A 72 9.70 -4.17 21.44
C VAL A 72 9.01 -2.82 21.35
N ILE A 73 9.08 -2.15 20.20
CA ILE A 73 8.05 -1.17 19.87
C ILE A 73 6.78 -2.00 19.87
N PRO A 74 5.78 -1.71 20.71
CA PRO A 74 4.46 -2.22 20.43
C PRO A 74 4.16 -1.72 19.02
N PHE A 75 4.07 -2.63 18.06
CA PHE A 75 3.26 -2.35 16.91
C PHE A 75 1.88 -2.13 17.51
N GLU A 76 1.54 -0.88 17.83
CA GLU A 76 0.15 -0.52 18.00
C GLU A 76 -0.44 -0.84 16.64
N PRO A 77 -1.24 -1.92 16.52
CA PRO A 77 -1.91 -2.17 15.27
C PRO A 77 -2.64 -0.88 14.94
N LEU A 78 -2.39 -0.34 13.73
CA LEU A 78 -3.16 0.79 13.25
C LEU A 78 -4.62 0.49 13.59
N PRO A 79 -5.32 1.40 14.29
CA PRO A 79 -6.70 1.14 14.69
C PRO A 79 -7.44 0.64 13.45
N ALA A 80 -8.15 -0.47 13.58
CA ALA A 80 -8.79 -1.14 12.46
C ALA A 80 -9.67 -0.18 11.64
N THR A 81 -10.08 0.95 12.22
CA THR A 81 -10.74 2.09 11.59
C THR A 81 -9.96 2.78 10.46
N LEU A 82 -8.62 2.80 10.50
CA LEU A 82 -7.77 3.40 9.45
C LEU A 82 -7.46 2.42 8.31
N LEU A 83 -7.45 1.12 8.62
CA LEU A 83 -7.32 0.03 7.65
C LEU A 83 -8.67 -0.50 7.17
N ALA A 84 -9.76 0.01 7.75
CA ALA A 84 -11.11 -0.28 7.29
C ALA A 84 -11.11 0.10 5.80
N PRO A 85 -11.42 -0.86 4.92
CA PRO A 85 -11.67 -0.52 3.54
C PRO A 85 -12.67 0.63 3.58
N ARG A 86 -12.35 1.76 2.96
CA ARG A 86 -13.37 2.75 2.60
C ARG A 86 -14.17 2.17 1.43
N VAL A 87 -14.68 0.97 1.64
CA VAL A 87 -15.72 0.35 0.86
C VAL A 87 -16.97 0.92 1.49
N SER A 88 -17.58 1.86 0.79
CA SER A 88 -18.99 2.16 0.98
C SER A 88 -19.73 0.82 0.90
N SER A 89 -20.00 0.22 2.05
CA SER A 89 -20.79 -1.00 2.16
C SER A 89 -22.27 -0.65 2.00
N LEU A 90 -22.62 0.03 0.91
CA LEU A 90 -23.99 0.02 0.44
C LEU A 90 -24.16 -1.28 -0.34
N SER A 91 -25.24 -2.00 -0.05
CA SER A 91 -25.51 -3.27 -0.73
C SER A 91 -25.60 -2.99 -2.22
N ILE A 92 -25.09 -3.90 -3.06
CA ILE A 92 -25.15 -3.73 -4.53
C ILE A 92 -26.59 -3.40 -4.98
N GLU A 93 -27.59 -3.96 -4.29
CA GLU A 93 -29.02 -3.73 -4.53
C GLU A 93 -29.47 -2.29 -4.21
N GLU A 94 -28.86 -1.62 -3.23
CA GLU A 94 -29.11 -0.22 -2.86
C GLU A 94 -28.43 0.75 -3.82
N GLU A 95 -27.29 0.36 -4.38
CA GLU A 95 -26.50 1.15 -5.35
C GLU A 95 -27.00 1.03 -6.80
N LEU A 96 -27.65 -0.10 -7.12
CA LEU A 96 -28.06 -0.44 -8.48
C LEU A 96 -29.05 0.54 -9.14
N PRO A 97 -30.10 1.08 -8.47
CA PRO A 97 -31.08 1.91 -9.16
C PRO A 97 -30.51 3.26 -9.58
N TRP A 98 -29.71 3.91 -8.73
CA TRP A 98 -29.12 5.21 -9.07
C TRP A 98 -27.98 5.05 -10.09
N ALA A 99 -27.15 4.00 -9.97
CA ALA A 99 -26.09 3.73 -10.95
C ALA A 99 -26.67 3.42 -12.35
N LYS A 100 -27.78 2.67 -12.41
CA LYS A 100 -28.52 2.45 -13.66
C LYS A 100 -29.09 3.75 -14.21
N GLN A 101 -29.69 4.60 -13.38
CA GLN A 101 -30.27 5.87 -13.79
C GLN A 101 -29.20 6.83 -14.34
N ALA A 102 -28.05 6.92 -13.67
CA ALA A 102 -26.91 7.74 -14.09
C ALA A 102 -26.34 7.26 -15.43
N LEU A 103 -26.18 5.94 -15.61
CA LEU A 103 -25.71 5.36 -16.86
C LEU A 103 -26.70 5.58 -18.03
N ILE A 104 -28.01 5.50 -17.76
CA ILE A 104 -29.06 5.76 -18.76
C ILE A 104 -29.01 7.22 -19.20
N ALA A 105 -28.93 8.16 -18.25
CA ALA A 105 -28.83 9.59 -18.54
C ALA A 105 -27.57 9.94 -19.34
N PHE A 106 -26.43 9.36 -18.96
CA PHE A 106 -25.16 9.53 -19.69
C PHE A 106 -25.25 9.00 -21.12
N ARG A 107 -25.78 7.79 -21.31
CA ARG A 107 -25.93 7.17 -22.63
C ARG A 107 -26.83 7.98 -23.56
N ALA A 108 -27.86 8.65 -23.01
CA ALA A 108 -28.72 9.53 -23.79
C ALA A 108 -27.94 10.78 -24.27
N THR A 109 -27.17 11.40 -23.37
CA THR A 109 -26.36 12.59 -23.65
C THR A 109 -25.24 12.32 -24.66
N VAL A 110 -24.54 11.19 -24.54
CA VAL A 110 -23.52 10.79 -25.52
C VAL A 110 -24.15 10.56 -26.91
N LYS A 111 -25.35 9.97 -26.97
CA LYS A 111 -26.06 9.76 -28.25
C LYS A 111 -26.48 11.07 -28.91
N THR A 112 -26.90 12.07 -28.14
CA THR A 112 -27.25 13.39 -28.70
C THR A 112 -26.00 14.10 -29.21
N MET A 113 -24.90 14.04 -28.46
CA MET A 113 -23.62 14.62 -28.91
C MET A 113 -23.09 13.98 -30.19
N ILE A 114 -23.13 12.65 -30.32
CA ILE A 114 -22.72 11.97 -31.57
C ILE A 114 -23.57 12.45 -32.75
N ARG A 115 -24.87 12.71 -32.53
CA ARG A 115 -25.76 13.25 -33.56
C ARG A 115 -25.41 14.70 -33.88
N ASP A 116 -25.14 15.52 -32.89
CA ASP A 116 -24.81 16.94 -33.05
C ASP A 116 -23.47 17.14 -33.78
N VAL A 117 -22.46 16.32 -33.46
CA VAL A 117 -21.18 16.27 -34.19
C VAL A 117 -21.38 15.87 -35.65
N ARG A 118 -22.23 14.87 -35.93
CA ARG A 118 -22.58 14.48 -37.31
C ARG A 118 -23.30 15.59 -38.09
N ASN A 119 -24.03 16.45 -37.38
CA ASN A 119 -24.73 17.60 -37.96
C ASN A 119 -23.86 18.87 -37.99
N GLY A 120 -22.56 18.77 -37.72
CA GLY A 120 -21.60 19.88 -37.78
C GLY A 120 -21.63 20.84 -36.59
N LYS A 121 -22.32 20.48 -35.49
CA LYS A 121 -22.32 21.25 -34.24
C LYS A 121 -21.22 20.74 -33.31
N LEU A 122 -20.47 21.66 -32.70
CA LEU A 122 -19.42 21.32 -31.72
C LEU A 122 -20.03 20.77 -30.43
N PRO A 123 -19.48 19.68 -29.86
CA PRO A 123 -20.00 19.09 -28.63
C PRO A 123 -19.69 19.98 -27.41
N GLU A 124 -20.72 20.30 -26.63
CA GLU A 124 -20.59 21.15 -25.45
C GLU A 124 -20.10 20.34 -24.23
N MET A 125 -18.80 20.39 -23.97
CA MET A 125 -18.13 19.62 -22.92
C MET A 125 -18.64 19.87 -21.49
N VAL A 126 -19.29 21.01 -21.23
CA VAL A 126 -19.85 21.36 -19.91
C VAL A 126 -20.99 20.40 -19.52
N ALA A 127 -21.84 20.02 -20.47
CA ALA A 127 -22.97 19.11 -20.23
C ALA A 127 -22.52 17.65 -19.95
N LEU A 128 -21.38 17.24 -20.50
CA LEU A 128 -20.78 15.93 -20.21
C LEU A 128 -20.28 15.85 -18.77
N ASN A 129 -19.56 16.88 -18.33
CA ASN A 129 -18.92 16.84 -17.02
C ASN A 129 -19.96 16.83 -15.88
N THR A 130 -21.04 17.61 -15.99
CA THR A 130 -22.13 17.61 -15.00
C THR A 130 -22.82 16.25 -14.88
N SER A 131 -22.90 15.48 -15.97
CA SER A 131 -23.49 14.13 -15.97
C SER A 131 -22.57 13.05 -15.39
N LEU A 132 -21.27 13.35 -15.20
CA LEU A 132 -20.27 12.43 -14.66
C LEU A 132 -20.10 12.54 -13.14
N ILE A 133 -20.50 13.67 -12.53
CA ILE A 133 -20.37 13.91 -11.09
C ILE A 133 -21.01 12.80 -10.23
N PRO A 134 -22.23 12.30 -10.49
CA PRO A 134 -22.82 11.28 -9.61
C PRO A 134 -22.19 9.90 -9.74
N ILE A 135 -21.29 9.65 -10.70
CA ILE A 135 -20.66 8.33 -10.92
C ILE A 135 -19.27 8.23 -10.24
N VAL A 136 -18.67 9.36 -9.88
CA VAL A 136 -17.27 9.44 -9.42
C VAL A 136 -17.15 9.57 -7.90
N GLU A 137 -18.24 9.91 -7.19
CA GLU A 137 -18.31 9.91 -5.72
C GLU A 137 -18.88 8.61 -5.15
#